data_AF-A0A2V5LQX1-F1
#
_entry.id   AF-A0A2V5LQX1-F1
#
_cell.length_a   1.000
_cell.length_b   1.000
_cell.length_c   1.000
_cell.angle_alpha   90.00
_cell.angle_beta   90.00
_cell.angle_gamma   90.00
#
_symmetry.space_group_name_H-M   'P 1'
#
loop_
_entity.id
_entity.type
_entity.pdbx_description
1 polymer ?
#
loop_
_entity_poly.entity_id
_entity_poly.type
_entity_poly.pdbx_seq_one_letter_code
_entity_poly.pdbx_strand_id
1 'polypeptide(L)' 'MSAERNDLSYARLATRLRVPESFVKKLIYRMRQRYRVLLRDQVRQTVADPAEIDEELRHLCGSLAASSAYAA' A
#
# COMPACT_ATOMS: atom_id res chain seq x y z
N MET A 1 -9.41 14.68 0.97
CA MET A 1 -9.55 14.21 2.37
C MET A 1 -8.51 13.14 2.72
N SER A 2 -7.19 13.46 2.72
CA SER A 2 -6.12 12.45 2.91
C SER A 2 -5.17 12.75 4.08
N ALA A 3 -5.18 13.98 4.61
CA ALA A 3 -4.36 14.36 5.75
C ALA A 3 -4.90 13.77 7.08
N GLU A 4 -6.22 13.63 7.21
CA GLU A 4 -6.89 13.27 8.47
C GLU A 4 -6.75 11.77 8.83
N ARG A 5 -6.48 10.89 7.84
CA ARG A 5 -6.18 9.47 8.09
C ARG A 5 -4.74 9.23 8.59
N ASN A 6 -3.86 10.23 8.46
CA ASN A 6 -2.42 10.12 8.71
C ASN A 6 -2.07 10.20 10.20
N ASP A 7 -2.89 10.90 10.99
CA ASP A 7 -2.68 11.13 12.43
C ASP A 7 -3.46 10.16 13.34
N LEU A 8 -4.24 9.23 12.78
CA LEU A 8 -4.87 8.11 13.52
C LEU A 8 -3.87 7.04 13.99
N SER A 9 -2.59 7.43 14.01
CA SER A 9 -1.76 7.53 15.22
C SER A 9 -0.55 6.64 15.11
N TYR A 10 0.52 7.22 14.53
CA TYR A 10 1.84 6.61 14.59
C TYR A 10 2.20 6.25 16.03
N ALA A 11 1.81 7.05 17.03
CA ALA A 11 1.90 6.68 18.44
C ALA A 11 1.19 5.35 18.77
N ARG A 12 -0.09 5.16 18.41
CA ARG A 12 -0.79 3.88 18.62
C ARG A 12 -0.12 2.71 17.90
N LEU A 13 0.33 2.93 16.66
CA LEU A 13 1.08 1.92 15.90
C LEU A 13 2.42 1.60 16.58
N ALA A 14 3.13 2.61 17.06
CA ALA A 14 4.39 2.49 17.79
C ALA A 14 4.19 1.63 19.05
N THR A 15 3.15 1.91 19.84
CA THR A 15 2.78 1.12 21.01
C THR A 15 2.48 -0.34 20.64
N ARG A 16 1.64 -0.57 19.63
CA ARG A 16 1.27 -1.93 19.18
C ARG A 16 2.47 -2.72 18.67
N LEU A 17 3.38 -2.05 17.96
CA LEU A 17 4.58 -2.65 17.38
C LEU A 17 5.77 -2.68 18.36
N ARG A 18 5.63 -2.07 19.55
CA ARG A 18 6.67 -1.90 20.57
C ARG A 18 7.96 -1.28 20.00
N VAL A 19 7.80 -0.27 19.15
CA VAL A 19 8.90 0.51 18.57
C VAL A 19 8.74 1.98 18.94
N PRO A 20 9.79 2.80 18.89
CA PRO A 20 9.62 4.24 19.04
C PRO A 20 8.81 4.82 17.86
N GLU A 21 8.00 5.84 18.13
CA GLU A 21 7.15 6.48 17.12
C GLU A 21 7.94 6.99 15.91
N SER A 22 9.16 7.48 16.15
CA SER A 22 10.11 7.90 15.10
C SER A 22 10.48 6.80 14.10
N PHE A 23 10.34 5.52 14.47
CA PHE A 23 10.62 4.38 13.59
C PHE A 23 9.42 3.96 12.75
N VAL A 24 8.20 4.35 13.11
CA VAL A 24 6.97 3.91 12.43
C VAL A 24 6.97 4.33 10.97
N LYS A 25 7.36 5.58 10.68
CA LYS A 25 7.50 6.07 9.28
C LYS A 25 8.48 5.22 8.47
N LYS A 26 9.61 4.86 9.07
CA LYS A 26 10.64 4.01 8.43
C LYS A 26 10.11 2.60 8.16
N LEU A 27 9.39 2.03 9.12
CA LEU A 27 8.79 0.70 8.97
C LEU A 27 7.71 0.68 7.88
N ILE A 28 6.82 1.68 7.88
CA ILE A 28 5.79 1.84 6.83
C ILE A 28 6.45 2.00 5.47
N TYR A 29 7.49 2.82 5.36
CA TYR A 29 8.23 2.99 4.11
C TYR A 29 8.76 1.64 3.61
N ARG A 30 9.46 0.88 4.46
CA ARG A 30 9.98 -0.45 4.10
C ARG A 30 8.88 -1.43 3.71
N MET A 31 7.77 -1.44 4.44
CA MET A 31 6.59 -2.26 4.13
C MET A 31 6.01 -1.91 2.76
N ARG A 32 5.86 -0.62 2.44
CA ARG A 32 5.36 -0.18 1.12
C ARG A 32 6.31 -0.59 0.00
N GLN A 33 7.62 -0.52 0.22
CA GLN A 33 8.60 -0.98 -0.79
C GLN A 33 8.50 -2.50 -1.02
N ARG A 34 8.50 -3.29 0.07
CA ARG A 34 8.36 -4.75 -0.04
C ARG A 34 7.04 -5.15 -0.68
N TYR A 35 5.95 -4.50 -0.28
CA TYR A 35 4.62 -4.75 -0.85
C TYR A 35 4.60 -4.48 -2.35
N ARG A 36 5.19 -3.37 -2.83
CA ARG A 36 5.26 -3.08 -4.26
C ARG A 36 6.00 -4.15 -5.04
N VAL A 37 7.11 -4.66 -4.52
CA VAL A 37 7.87 -5.74 -5.17
C VAL A 37 7.03 -7.00 -5.27
N LEU A 38 6.41 -7.43 -4.16
CA LEU A 38 5.56 -8.62 -4.14
C LEU A 38 4.34 -8.48 -5.05
N LEU A 39 3.68 -7.32 -5.03
CA LEU A 39 2.52 -7.08 -5.89
C LEU A 39 2.89 -7.13 -7.37
N ARG A 40 4.00 -6.50 -7.76
CA ARG A 40 4.51 -6.59 -9.15
C ARG A 40 4.84 -8.02 -9.54
N ASP A 41 5.37 -8.82 -8.62
CA ASP A 41 5.67 -10.22 -8.85
C ASP A 41 4.41 -11.07 -9.07
N GLN A 42 3.34 -10.81 -8.31
CA GLN A 42 2.07 -11.50 -8.49
C GLN A 42 1.39 -11.09 -9.81
N VAL A 43 1.35 -9.80 -10.14
CA VAL A 43 0.76 -9.32 -11.41
C VAL A 43 1.52 -9.87 -12.62
N ARG A 44 2.85 -9.97 -12.54
CA ARG A 44 3.64 -10.60 -13.60
C ARG A 44 3.21 -12.05 -13.88
N GLN A 45 2.71 -12.77 -12.89
CA GLN A 45 2.25 -14.16 -13.06
C GLN A 45 0.85 -14.24 -13.70
N THR A 46 0.12 -13.13 -13.79
CA THR A 46 -1.25 -13.09 -14.32
C THR A 46 -1.34 -12.47 -15.72
N VAL A 47 -0.40 -11.61 -16.09
CA VAL A 47 -0.36 -10.99 -17.42
C VAL A 47 0.24 -11.93 -18.46
N ALA A 48 -0.20 -11.79 -19.72
CA ALA A 48 0.35 -12.56 -20.83
C ALA A 48 1.73 -12.03 -21.27
N ASP A 49 1.92 -10.70 -21.20
CA ASP A 49 3.18 -10.02 -21.48
C ASP A 49 3.67 -9.23 -20.26
N PRO A 50 4.92 -9.43 -19.80
CA PRO A 50 5.52 -8.61 -18.75
C PRO A 50 5.50 -7.08 -19.00
N ALA A 51 5.37 -6.62 -20.25
CA ALA A 51 5.21 -5.20 -20.57
C ALA A 51 3.89 -4.60 -20.03
N GLU A 52 2.87 -5.43 -19.80
CA GLU A 52 1.54 -5.01 -19.34
C GLU A 52 1.47 -4.75 -17.83
N ILE A 53 2.50 -5.12 -17.06
CA ILE A 53 2.50 -5.06 -15.59
C ILE A 53 2.12 -3.66 -15.06
N ASP A 54 2.65 -2.59 -15.66
CA ASP A 54 2.39 -1.22 -15.19
C ASP A 54 0.97 -0.76 -15.51
N GLU A 55 0.40 -1.22 -16.62
CA GLU A 55 -0.99 -0.96 -16.98
C GLU A 55 -1.94 -1.71 -16.05
N GLU A 56 -1.71 -3.00 -15.85
CA GLU A 56 -2.53 -3.85 -15.00
C GLU A 56 -2.53 -3.36 -13.54
N LEU A 57 -1.38 -2.93 -13.02
CA LEU A 57 -1.30 -2.33 -11.68
C LEU A 57 -2.11 -1.04 -11.56
N ARG A 58 -2.10 -0.20 -12.60
CA ARG A 58 -2.88 1.04 -12.64
C ARG A 58 -4.37 0.72 -12.65
N HIS A 59 -4.79 -0.24 -13.48
CA HIS A 59 -6.17 -0.70 -13.55
C HIS A 59 -6.64 -1.25 -12.20
N LEU A 60 -5.88 -2.18 -11.60
CA LEU A 60 -6.17 -2.76 -10.29
C LEU A 60 -6.33 -1.68 -9.21
N CYS A 61 -5.41 -0.71 -9.16
CA CYS A 61 -5.48 0.38 -8.19
C CYS A 61 -6.73 1.26 -8.39
N GLY A 62 -7.10 1.54 -9.64
CA GLY A 62 -8.32 2.27 -9.97
C GLY A 62 -9.58 1.54 -9.51
N SER A 63 -9.67 0.24 -9.79
CA SER A 63 -10.79 -0.62 -9.38
C SER A 63 -10.93 -0.71 -7.86
N LEU A 64 -9.82 -0.86 -7.13
CA LEU A 64 -9.81 -0.87 -5.66
C LEU A 64 -10.20 0.48 -5.06
N ALA A 65 -9.73 1.59 -5.64
CA ALA A 65 -10.09 2.92 -5.19
C ALA A 65 -11.58 3.21 -5.41
N ALA A 66 -12.12 2.83 -6.57
CA ALA A 66 -13.53 2.96 -6.88
C ALA A 66 -14.39 2.09 -5.95
N SER A 67 -13.98 0.84 -5.67
CA SER A 67 -14.67 -0.05 -4.73
C SER A 67 -14.64 0.49 -3.30
N SER A 68 -13.50 1.04 -2.85
CA SER A 68 -13.41 1.67 -1.52
C SER A 68 -14.25 2.94 -1.40
N ALA A 69 -14.50 3.65 -2.50
CA ALA A 69 -15.38 4.81 -2.53
C ALA A 69 -16.86 4.42 -2.53
N TYR A 70 -17.22 3.26 -3.10
CA TYR A 70 -18.57 2.68 -3.03
C TYR A 70 -18.88 2.04 -1.66
N ALA A 71 -17.84 1.66 -0.91
CA ALA A 71 -17.97 1.05 0.42
C ALA A 71 -17.96 2.07 1.58
N ALA A 72 -17.90 3.37 1.27
CA ALA A 72 -17.88 4.49 2.23
C ALA A 72 -19.16 5.32 2.09
#